data_AF-A0A075FSF3-F1
#
_entry.id   AF-A0A075FSF3-F1
#
_cell.length_a   1.000
_cell.length_b   1.000
_cell.length_c   1.000
_cell.angle_alpha   90.00
_cell.angle_beta   90.00
_cell.angle_gamma   90.00
#
_symmetry.space_group_name_H-M   'P 1'
#
loop_
_entity.id
_entity.type
_entity.pdbx_description
1 polymer ?
#
loop_
_entity_poly.entity_id
_entity_poly.type
_entity_poly.pdbx_seq_one_letter_code
_entity_poly.pdbx_strand_id
1 'polypeptide(L)'
;MTFELTEPVLLIGLGGVGSRLADKAKKSLNSDCLIISNDQKDLTSENSIKISTKSVVNPSIHLIRGSTLESSDEIKKYRRLLNNYFSI
;
A
#
# COMPACT_ATOMS: atom_id res chain seq x y z
N MET A 1 -15.35 27.66 -6.26
CA MET A 1 -15.68 26.22 -6.43
C MET A 1 -14.59 25.43 -5.73
N THR A 2 -14.90 24.91 -4.55
CA THR A 2 -14.05 23.96 -3.83
C THR A 2 -14.25 22.59 -4.45
N PHE A 3 -13.17 21.97 -4.93
CA PHE A 3 -13.18 20.60 -5.42
C PHE A 3 -13.32 19.69 -4.18
N GLU A 4 -14.53 19.24 -3.88
CA GLU A 4 -14.72 18.14 -2.92
C GLU A 4 -14.39 16.85 -3.67
N LEU A 5 -13.32 16.17 -3.25
CA LEU A 5 -12.98 14.85 -3.77
C LEU A 5 -14.10 13.88 -3.37
N THR A 6 -14.98 13.55 -4.32
CA THR A 6 -16.13 12.66 -4.12
C THR A 6 -15.82 11.19 -4.40
N GLU A 7 -14.60 10.87 -4.84
CA GLU A 7 -14.20 9.50 -5.14
C GLU A 7 -13.39 8.88 -3.98
N PRO A 8 -13.64 7.62 -3.61
CA PRO A 8 -12.84 6.91 -2.61
C PRO A 8 -11.36 6.89 -3.00
N VAL A 9 -10.54 7.56 -2.19
CA VAL A 9 -9.09 7.57 -2.33
C VAL A 9 -8.49 6.46 -1.47
N LEU A 10 -7.73 5.56 -2.10
CA LEU A 10 -6.82 4.68 -1.39
C LEU A 10 -5.40 5.24 -1.47
N LEU A 11 -4.84 5.61 -0.32
CA LEU A 11 -3.44 6.00 -0.22
C LEU A 11 -2.56 4.75 -0.15
N ILE A 12 -1.59 4.63 -1.07
CA ILE A 12 -0.63 3.53 -1.05
C ILE A 12 0.74 4.05 -0.63
N GLY A 13 1.22 3.61 0.53
CA GLY A 13 2.57 3.90 1.01
C GLY A 13 3.55 2.80 0.64
N LEU A 14 4.63 3.14 -0.07
CA LEU A 14 5.66 2.19 -0.50
C LEU A 14 6.96 2.36 0.31
N GLY A 15 7.42 1.29 0.95
CA GLY A 15 8.65 1.29 1.76
C GLY A 15 8.59 2.23 2.97
N GLY A 16 9.71 2.43 3.64
CA GLY A 16 9.72 3.13 4.94
C GLY A 16 9.40 4.61 4.93
N VAL A 17 9.77 5.34 3.87
CA VAL A 17 9.37 6.76 3.75
C VAL A 17 7.93 6.87 3.27
N GLY A 18 7.55 6.06 2.27
CA GLY A 18 6.19 6.05 1.74
C GLY A 18 5.17 5.66 2.79
N SER A 19 5.49 4.73 3.70
CA SER A 19 4.59 4.35 4.78
C SER A 19 4.34 5.49 5.77
N ARG A 20 5.40 6.19 6.19
CA ARG A 20 5.30 7.33 7.11
C ARG A 20 4.54 8.52 6.50
N LEU A 21 4.72 8.76 5.20
CA LEU A 21 3.99 9.81 4.49
C LEU A 21 2.53 9.45 4.33
N ALA A 22 2.24 8.20 3.94
CA ALA A 22 0.88 7.74 3.76
C ALA A 22 0.09 7.72 5.09
N ASP A 23 0.71 7.33 6.21
CA ASP A 23 0.08 7.39 7.54
C ASP A 23 -0.31 8.83 7.94
N LYS A 24 0.57 9.80 7.65
CA LYS A 24 0.28 11.23 7.91
C LYS A 24 -0.83 11.74 6.98
N ALA A 25 -0.75 11.43 5.69
CA ALA A 25 -1.72 11.86 4.69
C ALA A 25 -3.11 11.24 4.92
N LYS A 26 -3.17 9.99 5.40
CA LYS A 26 -4.41 9.28 5.77
C LYS A 26 -5.28 10.14 6.69
N LYS A 27 -4.66 10.73 7.72
CA LYS A 27 -5.34 11.57 8.73
C LYS A 27 -5.87 12.87 8.13
N SER A 28 -5.09 13.51 7.26
CA SER A 28 -5.47 14.77 6.61
C SER A 28 -6.57 14.60 5.56
N LEU A 29 -6.59 13.45 4.88
CA LEU A 29 -7.50 13.18 3.77
C LEU A 29 -8.71 12.33 4.17
N ASN A 30 -8.81 11.95 5.46
CA ASN A 30 -9.84 11.04 5.99
C ASN A 30 -10.09 9.83 5.05
N SER A 31 -9.00 9.20 4.64
CA SER A 31 -9.00 8.19 3.58
C SER A 31 -8.47 6.85 4.09
N ASP A 32 -8.69 5.77 3.36
CA ASP A 32 -8.04 4.49 3.66
C ASP A 32 -6.60 4.47 3.16
N CYS A 33 -5.79 3.63 3.80
CA CYS A 33 -4.38 3.49 3.48
C CYS A 33 -3.96 2.02 3.41
N LEU A 34 -3.15 1.68 2.41
CA LEU A 34 -2.47 0.40 2.25
C LEU A 34 -0.96 0.63 2.28
N ILE A 35 -0.25 -0.10 3.13
CA ILE A 35 1.21 -0.06 3.17
C ILE A 35 1.81 -1.30 2.50
N ILE A 36 2.75 -1.10 1.58
CA ILE A 36 3.48 -2.18 0.93
C ILE A 36 4.97 -1.97 1.19
N SER A 37 5.61 -2.90 1.91
CA SER A 37 7.05 -2.83 2.18
C SER A 37 7.69 -4.20 2.26
N ASN A 38 8.98 -4.24 1.97
CA ASN A 38 9.84 -5.38 2.25
C ASN A 38 10.29 -5.43 3.72
N ASP A 39 10.48 -4.26 4.35
CA ASP A 39 10.87 -4.20 5.77
C ASP A 39 9.64 -4.31 6.66
N GLN A 40 9.66 -5.28 7.58
CA GLN A 40 8.60 -5.49 8.57
C GLN A 40 8.37 -4.25 9.44
N LYS A 41 9.42 -3.46 9.71
CA LYS A 41 9.35 -2.28 10.56
C LYS A 41 8.49 -1.17 9.96
N ASP A 42 8.26 -1.21 8.65
CA ASP A 42 7.44 -0.22 7.96
C ASP A 42 5.94 -0.54 8.01
N LEU A 43 5.58 -1.78 8.35
CA LEU A 43 4.21 -2.30 8.34
C LEU A 43 3.51 -1.97 9.66
N THR A 44 3.21 -0.69 9.86
CA THR A 44 2.60 -0.18 11.12
C THR A 44 1.09 -0.02 11.04
N SER A 45 0.47 -0.27 9.88
CA SER A 45 -0.97 -0.11 9.62
C SER A 45 -1.70 -1.46 9.63
N GLU A 46 -2.99 -1.43 9.98
CA GLU A 46 -3.89 -2.60 9.91
C GLU A 46 -3.93 -3.20 8.49
N ASN A 47 -3.94 -2.35 7.46
CA ASN A 47 -3.88 -2.76 6.07
C ASN A 47 -2.45 -2.69 5.56
N SER A 48 -1.81 -3.85 5.41
CA SER A 48 -0.44 -3.92 4.90
C SER A 48 -0.16 -5.21 4.13
N ILE A 49 0.75 -5.12 3.15
CA ILE A 49 1.29 -6.25 2.40
C ILE A 49 2.79 -6.29 2.61
N LYS A 50 3.29 -7.40 3.13
CA LYS A 50 4.73 -7.65 3.23
C LYS A 50 5.24 -8.25 1.94
N ILE A 51 6.19 -7.58 1.31
CA ILE A 51 6.97 -8.17 0.23
C ILE A 51 8.06 -9.04 0.87
N SER A 52 7.96 -10.36 0.69
CA SER A 52 8.94 -11.27 1.26
C SER A 52 10.07 -11.54 0.28
N THR A 53 11.29 -11.15 0.63
CA THR A 53 12.52 -11.61 -0.05
C THR A 53 13.12 -12.84 0.64
N LYS A 54 12.27 -13.64 1.32
CA LYS A 54 12.65 -14.82 2.11
C LYS A 54 13.70 -14.43 3.17
N SER A 55 14.78 -15.19 3.31
CA SER A 55 15.81 -14.96 4.33
C SER A 55 16.96 -14.05 3.86
N VAL A 56 16.78 -13.29 2.78
CA VAL A 56 17.81 -12.38 2.27
C VAL A 56 17.79 -11.08 3.05
N VAL A 57 18.84 -10.85 3.85
CA VAL A 57 18.97 -9.67 4.73
C VAL A 57 19.09 -8.36 3.96
N ASN A 58 19.91 -8.34 2.90
CA ASN A 58 20.09 -7.20 2.02
C ASN A 58 19.66 -7.56 0.60
N PRO A 59 18.34 -7.58 0.33
CA PRO A 59 17.83 -8.01 -0.96
C PRO A 59 18.18 -7.00 -2.05
N SER A 60 18.53 -7.50 -3.23
CA SER A 60 18.71 -6.65 -4.39
C SER A 60 17.37 -6.06 -4.84
N ILE A 61 17.42 -4.92 -5.52
CA ILE A 61 16.23 -4.29 -6.10
C ILE A 61 15.47 -5.24 -7.05
N HIS A 62 16.20 -6.11 -7.76
CA HIS A 62 15.63 -7.11 -8.65
C HIS A 62 14.84 -8.17 -7.88
N LEU A 63 15.38 -8.62 -6.75
CA LEU A 63 14.69 -9.60 -5.89
C LEU A 63 13.41 -8.98 -5.30
N ILE A 64 13.49 -7.75 -4.77
CA ILE A 64 12.29 -7.03 -4.26
C ILE A 64 11.23 -6.92 -5.36
N ARG A 65 11.62 -6.53 -6.57
CA ARG A 65 10.71 -6.40 -7.72
C ARG A 65 10.08 -7.75 -8.10
N GLY A 66 10.88 -8.81 -8.18
CA GLY A 66 10.41 -10.17 -8.45
C GLY A 66 9.42 -10.65 -7.39
N SER A 67 9.76 -10.52 -6.12
CA SER A 67 8.89 -10.84 -4.98
C SER A 67 7.60 -10.01 -4.98
N THR A 68 7.64 -8.76 -5.42
CA THR A 68 6.43 -7.93 -5.55
C THR A 68 5.50 -8.44 -6.66
N LEU A 69 6.06 -8.96 -7.77
CA LEU A 69 5.25 -9.59 -8.82
C LEU A 69 4.58 -10.87 -8.33
N GLU A 70 5.26 -11.66 -7.49
CA GLU A 70 4.67 -12.83 -6.82
C GLU A 70 3.47 -12.44 -5.94
N SER A 71 3.54 -11.30 -5.23
CA SER A 71 2.43 -10.73 -4.45
C SER A 71 1.38 -9.97 -5.28
N SER A 72 1.47 -9.98 -6.62
CA SER A 72 0.63 -9.11 -7.46
C SER A 72 -0.88 -9.37 -7.33
N ASP A 73 -1.28 -10.63 -7.10
CA ASP A 73 -2.70 -10.96 -6.93
C ASP A 73 -3.26 -10.46 -5.61
N GLU A 74 -2.45 -10.42 -4.56
CA GLU A 74 -2.82 -9.80 -3.28
C GLU A 74 -3.00 -8.28 -3.44
N ILE A 75 -2.07 -7.62 -4.12
CA ILE A 75 -2.16 -6.18 -4.42
C ILE A 75 -3.43 -5.86 -5.25
N LYS A 76 -3.76 -6.69 -6.25
CA LYS A 76 -4.96 -6.51 -7.08
C LYS A 76 -6.26 -6.65 -6.29
N LYS A 77 -6.30 -7.38 -5.16
CA LYS A 77 -7.50 -7.48 -4.32
C LYS A 77 -7.93 -6.11 -3.79
N TYR A 78 -6.99 -5.26 -3.42
CA TYR A 78 -7.27 -3.91 -2.93
C TYR A 78 -7.86 -2.99 -4.02
N ARG A 79 -7.46 -3.18 -5.29
CA ARG A 79 -8.13 -2.52 -6.42
C ARG A 79 -9.59 -2.95 -6.57
N ARG A 80 -9.88 -4.24 -6.38
CA ARG A 80 -11.25 -4.76 -6.48
C ARG A 80 -12.15 -4.22 -5.37
N LEU A 81 -11.61 -4.03 -4.17
CA LEU A 81 -12.34 -3.40 -3.07
C LEU A 81 -12.81 -1.99 -3.43
N LEU A 82 -11.95 -1.17 -4.04
CA LEU A 82 -12.33 0.16 -4.52
C LEU A 82 -13.49 0.09 -5.54
N ASN A 83 -13.41 -0.80 -6.53
CA ASN A 83 -14.46 -0.92 -7.56
C ASN A 83 -15.83 -1.35 -7.01
N ASN A 84 -15.87 -2.12 -5.91
CA ASN A 84 -17.14 -2.52 -5.28
C ASN A 84 -17.85 -1.35 -4.59
N TYR A 85 -17.13 -0.30 -4.18
CA TYR A 85 -17.76 0.93 -3.65
C TYR A 85 -18.49 1.76 -4.73
N PHE A 86 -18.20 1.53 -6.01
CA PHE A 86 -18.81 2.23 -7.14
C PHE A 86 -19.98 1.47 -7.81
N SER A 87 -20.38 0.30 -7.28
CA SER A 87 -21.41 -0.56 -7.90
C SER A 87 -22.79 -0.48 -7.20
N ILE A 88 -23.08 0.63 -6.52
CA ILE A 88 -24.41 0.92 -5.96
C ILE A 88 -25.14 1.90 -6.87
#